data_AF-A0A671L0T0-F1
#
_entry.id   AF-A0A671L0T0-F1
#
_cell.length_a   1.000
_cell.length_b   1.000
_cell.length_c   1.000
_cell.angle_alpha   90.00
_cell.angle_beta   90.00
_cell.angle_gamma   90.00
#
_symmetry.space_group_name_H-M   'P 1'
#
loop_
_entity.id
_entity.type
_entity.pdbx_description
1 polymer ?
#
loop_
_entity_poly.entity_id
_entity_poly.type
_entity_poly.pdbx_seq_one_letter_code
_entity_poly.pdbx_strand_id
1 'polypeptide(L)'
;MYIHSNTQNAYKSIYTVLYSHTLIDLFCLYSLFFFFFVVHGPSLSMVQISYDEDISDAEKVYQECQQSGPLSFSDCIPPARMKHCNKIGEGTFGEVFSTINESNETVALKIIPVEGSQQVNGEHQKTFGEILHEIIISKELSSLNTKEFNKTDSFIGLNNLYCVRGRYPEALLKAWDKFDRQKGSENDRPDFFDDEQLFLILEFEFGGSDLENMNGKLSSMVQAKSVLHQVTAALAVAEQALCFEHRDLHWGNILVKNIKHKHNEFILNGIVHSIETRGVHVNVIDYSLSRLEIDGLTVSCDISNDEELFMGQGDYQFEIYRLMKKENNNCWSNYNPHSNVLWLHYLADKLLSMKYKSKAQSNQQRTLKSALKSFQSEILNYPSATEALMNCKLFQ
;
A
#
# COMPACT_ATOMS: atom_id res chain seq x y z
N MET A 1 30.82 50.11 44.73
CA MET A 1 30.98 50.30 46.18
C MET A 1 30.28 49.11 46.85
N TYR A 2 31.06 48.19 47.44
CA TYR A 2 30.69 46.92 48.13
C TYR A 2 29.83 45.92 47.31
N ILE A 3 30.30 44.77 46.81
CA ILE A 3 31.11 43.64 47.32
C ILE A 3 30.52 42.98 48.58
N HIS A 4 29.76 41.89 48.36
CA HIS A 4 30.06 40.58 48.98
C HIS A 4 29.65 39.43 48.06
N SER A 5 30.68 38.80 47.47
CA SER A 5 30.78 37.39 47.08
C SER A 5 30.59 36.49 48.33
N ASN A 6 30.15 35.24 48.28
CA ASN A 6 30.84 34.15 47.61
C ASN A 6 29.99 32.85 47.57
N THR A 7 30.04 32.19 46.42
CA THR A 7 30.20 30.73 46.19
C THR A 7 29.25 29.73 46.84
N GLN A 8 28.34 29.19 46.03
CA GLN A 8 28.35 27.77 45.66
C GLN A 8 27.69 27.54 44.29
N ASN A 9 28.51 27.68 43.25
CA ASN A 9 28.29 27.06 41.94
C ASN A 9 28.95 25.69 41.99
N ALA A 10 28.19 24.61 41.80
CA ALA A 10 28.57 23.40 41.04
C ALA A 10 27.62 22.24 41.33
N TYR A 11 26.42 22.24 40.75
CA TYR A 11 25.65 21.06 40.28
C TYR A 11 24.50 21.62 39.42
N LYS A 12 24.78 21.98 38.15
CA LYS A 12 24.34 21.24 36.95
C LYS A 12 22.84 20.86 37.03
N SER A 13 21.94 21.67 36.45
CA SER A 13 21.64 21.70 35.01
C SER A 13 21.24 20.32 34.48
N ILE A 14 19.95 20.00 34.57
CA ILE A 14 19.08 19.16 33.71
C ILE A 14 17.71 19.23 34.40
N TYR A 15 16.92 20.28 34.19
CA TYR A 15 15.50 20.33 34.58
C TYR A 15 14.81 21.52 33.90
N THR A 16 14.85 21.56 32.57
CA THR A 16 13.86 22.27 31.75
C THR A 16 13.98 21.70 30.33
N VAL A 17 12.85 21.54 29.64
CA VAL A 17 12.65 20.87 28.34
C VAL A 17 12.32 19.38 28.47
N LEU A 18 11.03 19.11 28.68
CA LEU A 18 10.28 17.96 28.15
C LEU A 18 8.81 18.12 28.59
N TYR A 19 8.08 18.97 27.86
CA TYR A 19 6.62 19.02 27.92
C TYR A 19 6.12 19.39 26.52
N SER A 20 6.20 18.41 25.60
CA SER A 20 5.48 18.43 24.32
C SER A 20 5.71 17.11 23.57
N HIS A 21 5.28 15.98 24.10
CA HIS A 21 5.03 14.81 23.25
C HIS A 21 3.73 14.10 23.66
N THR A 22 2.89 14.03 22.64
CA THR A 22 1.64 13.34 22.40
C THR A 22 1.48 11.96 23.06
N LEU A 23 0.28 11.75 23.59
CA LEU A 23 -0.27 10.57 24.29
C LEU A 23 -0.47 9.32 23.39
N ILE A 24 0.32 9.12 22.33
CA ILE A 24 0.09 8.05 21.34
C ILE A 24 1.08 6.87 21.45
N ASP A 25 2.20 7.02 22.17
CA ASP A 25 3.20 5.94 22.30
C ASP A 25 3.04 5.06 23.57
N LEU A 26 1.86 5.03 24.19
CA LEU A 26 1.62 4.22 25.40
C LEU A 26 0.90 2.88 25.17
N PHE A 27 0.48 2.57 23.94
CA PHE A 27 -0.27 1.33 23.65
C PHE A 27 0.56 0.16 23.11
N CYS A 28 1.82 0.36 22.72
CA CYS A 28 2.74 -0.73 22.31
C CYS A 28 3.62 -1.27 23.45
N LEU A 29 3.34 -0.93 24.71
CA LEU A 29 4.11 -1.38 25.89
C LEU A 29 3.35 -2.37 26.79
N TYR A 30 2.17 -2.84 26.38
CA TYR A 30 1.33 -3.72 27.22
C TYR A 30 1.64 -5.23 27.15
N SER A 31 2.78 -5.63 26.57
CA SER A 31 3.20 -7.05 26.53
C SER A 31 4.52 -7.36 27.26
N LEU A 32 5.01 -6.49 28.16
CA LEU A 32 6.23 -6.76 28.94
C LEU A 32 5.97 -6.78 30.45
N PHE A 33 5.93 -8.01 30.98
CA PHE A 33 6.31 -8.41 32.35
C PHE A 33 5.89 -7.49 33.51
N PHE A 34 4.70 -7.70 34.08
CA PHE A 34 4.42 -7.26 35.45
C PHE A 34 4.96 -8.26 36.48
N PHE A 35 6.15 -7.99 37.03
CA PHE A 35 6.61 -8.64 38.28
C PHE A 35 6.00 -7.89 39.47
N PHE A 36 4.91 -8.41 40.05
CA PHE A 36 4.48 -7.98 41.38
C PHE A 36 5.36 -8.66 42.43
N PHE A 37 6.27 -7.89 43.05
CA PHE A 37 6.90 -8.29 44.30
C PHE A 37 5.92 -8.07 45.45
N VAL A 38 5.15 -9.10 45.81
CA VAL A 38 4.46 -9.14 47.11
C VAL A 38 5.46 -9.65 48.15
N VAL A 39 6.02 -8.72 48.94
CA VAL A 39 6.91 -9.06 50.07
C VAL A 39 6.05 -9.58 51.21
N HIS A 40 6.04 -10.90 51.47
CA HIS A 40 5.78 -11.50 52.79
C HIS A 40 6.44 -12.90 52.87
N GLY A 41 7.61 -12.99 53.51
CA GLY A 41 8.16 -14.24 54.09
C GLY A 41 8.70 -15.31 53.11
N PRO A 42 9.59 -16.22 53.55
CA PRO A 42 10.52 -16.90 52.65
C PRO A 42 9.96 -18.21 52.11
N SER A 43 9.32 -18.18 50.94
CA SER A 43 9.34 -19.29 49.98
C SER A 43 8.97 -18.75 48.60
N LEU A 44 9.97 -18.54 47.74
CA LEU A 44 9.72 -18.28 46.32
C LEU A 44 9.21 -19.57 45.66
N SER A 45 7.90 -19.67 45.44
CA SER A 45 7.36 -20.51 44.38
C SER A 45 7.05 -19.60 43.20
N MET A 46 7.85 -19.70 42.15
CA MET A 46 7.63 -18.99 40.88
C MET A 46 6.40 -19.61 40.22
N VAL A 47 5.25 -18.95 40.35
CA VAL A 47 4.07 -19.29 39.53
C VAL A 47 4.30 -18.63 38.17
N GLN A 48 4.82 -19.40 37.21
CA GLN A 48 4.77 -19.04 35.81
C GLN A 48 3.30 -19.05 35.38
N ILE A 49 2.71 -17.87 35.31
CA ILE A 49 1.46 -17.67 34.59
C ILE A 49 1.87 -17.40 33.14
N SER A 50 1.91 -18.46 32.32
CA SER A 50 2.02 -18.32 30.88
C SER A 50 0.60 -18.35 30.30
N TYR A 51 0.12 -17.20 29.85
CA TYR A 51 -1.03 -17.09 28.97
C TYR A 51 -0.68 -16.06 27.90
N ASP A 52 0.16 -16.46 26.94
CA ASP A 52 -0.02 -16.00 25.57
C ASP A 52 -0.99 -17.02 24.97
N GLU A 53 -2.29 -16.78 25.11
CA GLU A 53 -3.25 -17.44 24.22
C GLU A 53 -3.03 -16.78 22.85
N ASP A 54 -2.51 -17.55 21.89
CA ASP A 54 -2.43 -17.12 20.49
C ASP A 54 -3.82 -16.65 20.07
N ILE A 55 -4.00 -15.33 19.95
CA ILE A 55 -5.25 -14.75 19.46
C ILE A 55 -5.54 -15.30 18.06
N SER A 56 -6.79 -15.63 17.79
CA SER A 56 -7.22 -16.19 16.51
C SER A 56 -7.01 -15.19 15.37
N ASP A 57 -6.92 -15.68 14.13
CA ASP A 57 -6.76 -14.78 12.97
C ASP A 57 -7.94 -13.83 12.79
N ALA A 58 -9.15 -14.25 13.18
CA ALA A 58 -10.32 -13.37 13.24
C ALA A 58 -10.12 -12.23 14.25
N GLU A 59 -9.62 -12.53 15.46
CA GLU A 59 -9.34 -11.51 16.47
C GLU A 59 -8.24 -10.55 16.02
N LYS A 60 -7.20 -11.03 15.34
CA LYS A 60 -6.18 -10.17 14.73
C LYS A 60 -6.81 -9.21 13.73
N VAL A 61 -7.65 -9.71 12.80
CA VAL A 61 -8.34 -8.86 11.82
C VAL A 61 -9.25 -7.84 12.52
N TYR A 62 -10.01 -8.24 13.54
CA TYR A 62 -10.86 -7.30 14.28
C TYR A 62 -10.04 -6.24 15.01
N GLN A 63 -8.90 -6.60 15.61
CA GLN A 63 -7.98 -5.64 16.21
C GLN A 63 -7.43 -4.65 15.17
N GLU A 64 -7.04 -5.13 13.99
CA GLU A 64 -6.64 -4.25 12.89
C GLU A 64 -7.80 -3.32 12.46
N CYS A 65 -9.04 -3.79 12.47
CA CYS A 65 -10.22 -2.96 12.20
C CYS A 65 -10.62 -2.04 13.37
N GLN A 66 -9.99 -2.17 14.55
CA GLN A 66 -10.43 -1.55 15.81
C GLN A 66 -11.88 -1.91 16.19
N GLN A 67 -12.25 -3.17 15.94
CA GLN A 67 -13.56 -3.74 16.18
C GLN A 67 -13.48 -4.87 17.21
N SER A 68 -14.60 -5.17 17.87
CA SER A 68 -14.74 -6.37 18.72
C SER A 68 -15.36 -7.57 17.96
N GLY A 69 -15.63 -7.41 16.67
CA GLY A 69 -16.34 -8.35 15.81
C GLY A 69 -16.89 -7.64 14.56
N PRO A 70 -17.49 -8.38 13.61
CA PRO A 70 -17.95 -7.81 12.36
C PRO A 70 -19.13 -6.85 12.58
N LEU A 71 -19.14 -5.74 11.83
CA LEU A 71 -20.24 -4.77 11.81
C LEU A 71 -21.22 -5.04 10.66
N SER A 72 -22.35 -4.33 10.60
CA SER A 72 -23.20 -4.37 9.41
C SER A 72 -22.68 -3.42 8.32
N PHE A 73 -23.01 -3.69 7.06
CA PHE A 73 -22.68 -2.77 5.95
C PHE A 73 -23.20 -1.35 6.20
N SER A 74 -24.37 -1.20 6.80
CA SER A 74 -24.97 0.10 7.10
C SER A 74 -24.25 0.88 8.20
N ASP A 75 -23.55 0.21 9.11
CA ASP A 75 -22.77 0.87 10.15
C ASP A 75 -21.49 1.47 9.56
N CYS A 76 -20.85 0.77 8.61
CA CYS A 76 -19.61 1.20 7.96
C CYS A 76 -19.86 2.17 6.79
N ILE A 77 -20.90 1.93 5.99
CA ILE A 77 -21.27 2.75 4.84
C ILE A 77 -22.76 3.11 5.00
N PRO A 78 -23.09 4.27 5.60
CA PRO A 78 -24.48 4.62 5.83
C PRO A 78 -25.32 4.59 4.53
N PRO A 79 -26.62 4.26 4.57
CA PRO A 79 -27.45 4.13 3.36
C PRO A 79 -27.46 5.38 2.46
N ALA A 80 -27.33 6.58 3.05
CA ALA A 80 -27.19 7.82 2.29
C ALA A 80 -25.89 7.85 1.46
N ARG A 81 -24.79 7.35 2.02
CA ARG A 81 -23.49 7.23 1.37
C ARG A 81 -23.46 6.13 0.31
N MET A 82 -24.05 4.96 0.60
CA MET A 82 -24.13 3.85 -0.37
C MET A 82 -24.82 4.24 -1.67
N LYS A 83 -25.84 5.11 -1.61
CA LYS A 83 -26.55 5.61 -2.81
C LYS A 83 -25.67 6.40 -3.77
N HIS A 84 -24.53 6.92 -3.29
CA HIS A 84 -23.57 7.68 -4.10
C HIS A 84 -22.43 6.79 -4.61
N CYS A 85 -22.42 5.50 -4.28
CA CYS A 85 -21.39 4.59 -4.73
C CYS A 85 -21.45 4.40 -6.25
N ASN A 86 -20.29 4.47 -6.90
CA ASN A 86 -20.12 4.09 -8.30
C ASN A 86 -18.97 3.10 -8.38
N LYS A 87 -19.19 1.91 -8.97
CA LYS A 87 -18.10 0.97 -9.23
C LYS A 87 -17.10 1.63 -10.18
N ILE A 88 -15.81 1.58 -9.83
CA ILE A 88 -14.71 2.24 -10.55
C ILE A 88 -13.65 1.24 -11.03
N GLY A 89 -13.56 0.08 -10.40
CA GLY A 89 -12.65 -0.99 -10.75
C GLY A 89 -13.11 -2.31 -10.15
N GLU A 90 -12.42 -3.37 -10.56
CA GLU A 90 -12.62 -4.74 -10.13
C GLU A 90 -11.25 -5.44 -10.13
N GLY A 91 -11.14 -6.49 -9.34
CA GLY A 91 -10.03 -7.44 -9.39
C GLY A 91 -10.55 -8.82 -9.01
N THR A 92 -9.68 -9.82 -9.11
CA THR A 92 -10.05 -11.22 -8.86
C THR A 92 -10.73 -11.40 -7.50
N PHE A 93 -10.24 -10.74 -6.47
CA PHE A 93 -10.71 -10.92 -5.09
C PHE A 93 -11.77 -9.91 -4.63
N GLY A 94 -12.26 -9.01 -5.48
CA GLY A 94 -13.26 -8.06 -5.02
C GLY A 94 -13.61 -6.91 -5.94
N GLU A 95 -14.37 -5.98 -5.37
CA GLU A 95 -15.03 -4.89 -6.08
C GLU A 95 -14.58 -3.54 -5.53
N VAL A 96 -14.36 -2.56 -6.40
CA VAL A 96 -13.92 -1.22 -5.99
C VAL A 96 -14.96 -0.16 -6.34
N PHE A 97 -15.46 0.55 -5.34
CA PHE A 97 -16.45 1.62 -5.50
C PHE A 97 -15.88 2.98 -5.09
N SER A 98 -16.16 4.03 -5.84
CA SER A 98 -15.99 5.41 -5.38
C SER A 98 -17.24 5.90 -4.64
N THR A 99 -17.05 6.68 -3.58
CA THR A 99 -18.13 7.43 -2.91
C THR A 99 -17.58 8.71 -2.27
N ILE A 100 -18.43 9.45 -1.57
CA ILE A 100 -18.05 10.64 -0.80
C ILE A 100 -18.07 10.28 0.70
N ASN A 101 -17.00 10.60 1.44
CA ASN A 101 -16.92 10.39 2.88
C ASN A 101 -17.57 11.55 3.67
N GLU A 102 -17.55 11.48 5.01
CA GLU A 102 -18.14 12.51 5.89
C GLU A 102 -17.45 13.87 5.76
N SER A 103 -16.16 13.88 5.39
CA SER A 103 -15.36 15.08 5.10
C SER A 103 -15.63 15.68 3.72
N ASN A 104 -16.61 15.14 2.97
CA ASN A 104 -16.95 15.54 1.61
C ASN A 104 -15.81 15.34 0.58
N GLU A 105 -14.97 14.33 0.82
CA GLU A 105 -13.88 13.93 -0.06
C GLU A 105 -14.28 12.66 -0.83
N THR A 106 -13.79 12.54 -2.07
CA THR A 106 -13.94 11.29 -2.83
C THR A 106 -12.98 10.26 -2.27
N VAL A 107 -13.49 9.05 -2.03
CA VAL A 107 -12.72 7.90 -1.52
C VAL A 107 -13.06 6.64 -2.33
N ALA A 108 -12.18 5.65 -2.28
CA ALA A 108 -12.37 4.34 -2.89
C ALA A 108 -12.62 3.27 -1.81
N LEU A 109 -13.58 2.39 -2.03
CA LEU A 109 -13.96 1.29 -1.16
C LEU A 109 -13.63 -0.01 -1.88
N LYS A 110 -12.57 -0.72 -1.47
CA LYS A 110 -12.27 -2.08 -1.91
C LYS A 110 -13.00 -3.05 -0.99
N ILE A 111 -13.94 -3.81 -1.55
CA ILE A 111 -14.79 -4.77 -0.82
C ILE A 111 -14.39 -6.18 -1.22
N ILE A 112 -13.93 -6.96 -0.25
CA ILE A 112 -13.34 -8.29 -0.43
C ILE A 112 -14.14 -9.31 0.39
N PRO A 113 -14.80 -10.31 -0.21
CA PRO A 113 -15.40 -11.41 0.54
C PRO A 113 -14.30 -12.32 1.13
N VAL A 114 -14.48 -12.72 2.39
CA VAL A 114 -13.52 -13.55 3.15
C VAL A 114 -14.26 -14.65 3.90
N GLU A 115 -13.55 -15.73 4.26
CA GLU A 115 -14.05 -16.85 5.08
C GLU A 115 -15.24 -17.64 4.50
N GLY A 116 -15.72 -17.30 3.31
CA GLY A 116 -16.80 -18.03 2.66
C GLY A 116 -16.31 -19.26 1.88
N SER A 117 -17.16 -20.28 1.80
CA SER A 117 -16.85 -21.53 1.09
C SER A 117 -17.16 -21.50 -0.41
N GLN A 118 -17.92 -20.49 -0.86
CA GLN A 118 -18.30 -20.31 -2.26
C GLN A 118 -17.16 -19.65 -3.02
N GLN A 119 -16.91 -20.12 -4.25
CA GLN A 119 -15.98 -19.45 -5.16
C GLN A 119 -16.54 -18.10 -5.60
N VAL A 120 -15.66 -17.11 -5.74
CA VAL A 120 -15.97 -15.76 -6.20
C VAL A 120 -15.02 -15.45 -7.35
N ASN A 121 -15.54 -15.17 -8.54
CA ASN A 121 -14.75 -14.90 -9.75
C ASN A 121 -13.79 -16.04 -10.11
N GLY A 122 -14.20 -17.28 -9.86
CA GLY A 122 -13.39 -18.49 -10.09
C GLY A 122 -12.44 -18.86 -8.95
N GLU A 123 -12.22 -17.98 -7.97
CA GLU A 123 -11.26 -18.18 -6.88
C GLU A 123 -11.90 -18.53 -5.54
N HIS A 124 -11.15 -19.21 -4.68
CA HIS A 124 -11.52 -19.37 -3.28
C HIS A 124 -11.41 -18.03 -2.54
N GLN A 125 -12.34 -17.78 -1.63
CA GLN A 125 -12.25 -16.61 -0.75
C GLN A 125 -11.07 -16.79 0.20
N LYS A 126 -10.32 -15.70 0.43
CA LYS A 126 -9.23 -15.69 1.41
C LYS A 126 -9.78 -15.92 2.82
N THR A 127 -9.07 -16.70 3.61
CA THR A 127 -9.24 -16.75 5.07
C THR A 127 -8.71 -15.47 5.72
N PHE A 128 -9.04 -15.26 6.99
CA PHE A 128 -8.50 -14.17 7.79
C PHE A 128 -6.97 -14.23 7.89
N GLY A 129 -6.39 -15.44 8.04
CA GLY A 129 -4.94 -15.63 8.01
C GLY A 129 -4.31 -15.16 6.69
N GLU A 130 -4.95 -15.47 5.56
CA GLU A 130 -4.47 -15.13 4.22
C GLU A 130 -4.75 -13.68 3.80
N ILE A 131 -5.64 -12.93 4.45
CA ILE A 131 -5.88 -11.52 4.11
C ILE A 131 -5.14 -10.55 5.04
N LEU A 132 -4.66 -11.01 6.19
CA LEU A 132 -3.93 -10.21 7.16
C LEU A 132 -2.70 -9.51 6.55
N HIS A 133 -1.98 -10.17 5.63
CA HIS A 133 -0.81 -9.53 5.01
C HIS A 133 -1.21 -8.29 4.20
N GLU A 134 -2.31 -8.34 3.45
CA GLU A 134 -2.78 -7.21 2.63
C GLU A 134 -3.21 -6.03 3.52
N ILE A 135 -3.84 -6.32 4.66
CA ILE A 135 -4.20 -5.33 5.68
C ILE A 135 -2.95 -4.64 6.23
N ILE A 136 -2.00 -5.43 6.72
CA ILE A 136 -0.78 -4.93 7.38
C ILE A 136 0.04 -4.11 6.39
N ILE A 137 0.25 -4.61 5.18
CA ILE A 137 1.02 -3.91 4.14
C ILE A 137 0.35 -2.59 3.75
N SER A 138 -0.97 -2.58 3.60
CA SER A 138 -1.73 -1.35 3.30
C SER A 138 -1.53 -0.28 4.37
N LYS A 139 -1.53 -0.67 5.65
CA LYS A 139 -1.31 0.25 6.78
C LYS A 139 0.12 0.78 6.82
N GLU A 140 1.11 -0.11 6.71
CA GLU A 140 2.52 0.29 6.78
C GLU A 140 2.89 1.25 5.65
N LEU A 141 2.51 0.93 4.40
CA LEU A 141 2.79 1.78 3.24
C LEU A 141 2.04 3.12 3.32
N SER A 142 0.78 3.11 3.77
CA SER A 142 0.02 4.34 4.02
C SER A 142 0.71 5.25 5.06
N SER A 143 1.35 4.66 6.07
CA SER A 143 2.02 5.41 7.14
C SER A 143 3.34 6.08 6.71
N LEU A 144 3.89 5.71 5.55
CA LEU A 144 5.14 6.30 5.04
C LEU A 144 5.02 7.81 4.80
N ASN A 145 3.83 8.36 4.64
CA ASN A 145 3.63 9.80 4.43
C ASN A 145 3.87 10.65 5.69
N THR A 146 3.93 10.04 6.88
CA THR A 146 4.18 10.71 8.16
C THR A 146 5.53 10.38 8.78
N LYS A 147 6.32 9.46 8.21
CA LYS A 147 7.65 9.10 8.74
C LYS A 147 8.66 10.23 8.54
N GLU A 148 9.71 10.24 9.36
CA GLU A 148 10.76 11.28 9.31
C GLU A 148 11.98 10.87 8.48
N PHE A 149 12.37 9.59 8.53
CA PHE A 149 13.64 9.12 7.95
C PHE A 149 13.50 8.60 6.51
N ASN A 150 12.40 7.88 6.24
CA ASN A 150 12.03 7.38 4.91
C ASN A 150 10.56 7.74 4.70
N LYS A 151 10.29 8.72 3.85
CA LYS A 151 8.97 9.35 3.71
C LYS A 151 8.55 9.46 2.25
N THR A 152 7.34 9.03 1.94
CA THR A 152 6.71 9.24 0.63
C THR A 152 5.19 9.28 0.76
N ASP A 153 4.53 10.08 -0.07
CA ASP A 153 3.07 10.16 -0.19
C ASP A 153 2.54 9.40 -1.43
N SER A 154 3.39 8.63 -2.10
CA SER A 154 3.08 7.99 -3.39
C SER A 154 2.53 6.56 -3.26
N PHE A 155 2.30 6.05 -2.05
CA PHE A 155 1.44 4.89 -1.80
C PHE A 155 0.04 5.38 -1.43
N ILE A 156 -0.99 4.61 -1.76
CA ILE A 156 -2.36 5.03 -1.48
C ILE A 156 -2.62 5.08 0.03
N GLY A 157 -3.15 6.20 0.50
CA GLY A 157 -3.58 6.34 1.89
C GLY A 157 -4.77 5.43 2.23
N LEU A 158 -4.67 4.65 3.30
CA LEU A 158 -5.76 3.89 3.90
C LEU A 158 -6.43 4.74 4.99
N ASN A 159 -7.67 5.14 4.78
CA ASN A 159 -8.44 5.98 5.69
C ASN A 159 -9.12 5.16 6.78
N ASN A 160 -9.80 4.08 6.38
CA ASN A 160 -10.57 3.23 7.29
C ASN A 160 -10.51 1.77 6.85
N LEU A 161 -10.70 0.86 7.80
CA LEU A 161 -10.75 -0.58 7.59
C LEU A 161 -11.88 -1.18 8.44
N TYR A 162 -12.72 -2.00 7.83
CA TYR A 162 -13.83 -2.66 8.52
C TYR A 162 -13.92 -4.13 8.16
N CYS A 163 -14.17 -4.98 9.15
CA CYS A 163 -14.79 -6.28 8.93
C CYS A 163 -16.30 -6.15 9.05
N VAL A 164 -17.01 -6.71 8.08
CA VAL A 164 -18.46 -6.56 7.90
C VAL A 164 -19.09 -7.93 7.69
N ARG A 165 -20.31 -8.11 8.20
CA ARG A 165 -21.14 -9.30 7.96
C ARG A 165 -22.48 -8.92 7.36
N GLY A 166 -22.94 -9.73 6.40
CA GLY A 166 -24.27 -9.62 5.82
C GLY A 166 -24.28 -9.67 4.30
N ARG A 167 -25.47 -9.59 3.69
CA ARG A 167 -25.61 -9.63 2.23
C ARG A 167 -25.01 -8.42 1.54
N TYR A 168 -24.63 -8.60 0.28
CA TYR A 168 -24.20 -7.50 -0.57
C TYR A 168 -25.32 -6.45 -0.73
N PRO A 169 -25.08 -5.18 -0.42
CA PRO A 169 -26.12 -4.16 -0.44
C PRO A 169 -26.72 -3.91 -1.84
N GLU A 170 -28.05 -3.79 -1.91
CA GLU A 170 -28.80 -3.50 -3.15
C GLU A 170 -28.31 -2.24 -3.89
N ALA A 171 -27.85 -1.22 -3.16
CA ALA A 171 -27.29 -0.01 -3.77
C ALA A 171 -25.96 -0.28 -4.48
N LEU A 172 -25.12 -1.15 -3.92
CA LEU A 172 -23.84 -1.55 -4.53
C LEU A 172 -24.08 -2.50 -5.71
N LEU A 173 -25.05 -3.41 -5.62
CA LEU A 173 -25.48 -4.24 -6.76
C LEU A 173 -25.93 -3.37 -7.95
N LYS A 174 -26.72 -2.32 -7.71
CA LYS A 174 -27.10 -1.38 -8.77
C LYS A 174 -25.91 -0.65 -9.38
N ALA A 175 -24.90 -0.31 -8.56
CA ALA A 175 -23.67 0.32 -9.04
C ALA A 175 -22.83 -0.66 -9.87
N TRP A 176 -22.77 -1.92 -9.46
CA TRP A 176 -22.15 -3.02 -10.21
C TRP A 176 -22.85 -3.21 -11.57
N ASP A 177 -24.18 -3.34 -11.57
CA ASP A 177 -24.99 -3.51 -12.80
C ASP A 177 -24.82 -2.35 -13.78
N LYS A 178 -24.65 -1.13 -13.26
CA LYS A 178 -24.39 0.06 -14.07
C LYS A 178 -23.02 -0.01 -14.74
N PHE A 179 -22.00 -0.46 -14.01
CA PHE A 179 -20.65 -0.62 -14.55
C PHE A 179 -20.60 -1.71 -15.61
N ASP A 180 -21.16 -2.89 -15.32
CA ASP A 180 -21.22 -4.01 -16.26
C ASP A 180 -21.89 -3.61 -17.59
N ARG A 181 -23.06 -2.95 -17.52
CA ARG A 181 -23.71 -2.42 -18.74
C ARG A 181 -22.88 -1.41 -19.53
N GLN A 182 -21.96 -0.68 -18.89
CA GLN A 182 -21.20 0.41 -19.52
C GLN A 182 -19.82 -0.02 -20.02
N LYS A 183 -19.16 -0.95 -19.32
CA LYS A 183 -17.78 -1.36 -19.55
C LYS A 183 -17.60 -2.86 -19.77
N GLY A 184 -18.58 -3.67 -19.36
CA GLY A 184 -18.41 -5.10 -19.11
C GLY A 184 -17.72 -5.33 -17.76
N SER A 185 -18.16 -6.33 -17.03
CA SER A 185 -17.48 -6.89 -15.86
C SER A 185 -16.93 -8.26 -16.22
N GLU A 186 -15.69 -8.55 -15.83
CA GLU A 186 -15.11 -9.91 -15.87
C GLU A 186 -15.51 -10.73 -14.64
N ASN A 187 -15.89 -10.04 -13.55
CA ASN A 187 -16.35 -10.64 -12.31
C ASN A 187 -17.79 -11.15 -12.37
N ASP A 188 -18.12 -12.09 -11.48
CA ASP A 188 -19.48 -12.53 -11.20
C ASP A 188 -20.28 -11.41 -10.50
N ARG A 189 -21.58 -11.34 -10.75
CA ARG A 189 -22.46 -10.42 -10.03
C ARG A 189 -22.51 -10.84 -8.54
N PRO A 190 -22.17 -9.98 -7.57
CA PRO A 190 -22.02 -10.38 -6.16
C PRO A 190 -23.36 -10.46 -5.41
N ASP A 191 -24.37 -11.13 -5.97
CA ASP A 191 -25.75 -11.18 -5.43
C ASP A 191 -26.12 -12.50 -4.73
N PHE A 192 -25.17 -13.43 -4.69
CA PHE A 192 -25.35 -14.78 -4.15
C PHE A 192 -24.97 -14.92 -2.67
N PHE A 193 -24.36 -13.89 -2.07
CA PHE A 193 -23.96 -13.89 -0.66
C PHE A 193 -25.15 -13.86 0.29
N ASP A 194 -25.05 -14.62 1.39
CA ASP A 194 -26.08 -14.69 2.43
C ASP A 194 -25.83 -13.71 3.60
N ASP A 195 -26.63 -13.80 4.66
CA ASP A 195 -26.53 -12.91 5.83
C ASP A 195 -25.33 -13.23 6.76
N GLU A 196 -24.66 -14.36 6.53
CA GLU A 196 -23.53 -14.84 7.33
C GLU A 196 -22.17 -14.51 6.69
N GLN A 197 -22.15 -14.22 5.38
CA GLN A 197 -20.95 -13.86 4.64
C GLN A 197 -20.19 -12.69 5.29
N LEU A 198 -18.88 -12.86 5.42
CA LEU A 198 -17.94 -11.86 5.91
C LEU A 198 -17.26 -11.12 4.76
N PHE A 199 -17.01 -9.83 4.96
CA PHE A 199 -16.31 -8.97 4.02
C PHE A 199 -15.29 -8.11 4.77
N LEU A 200 -14.21 -7.76 4.08
CA LEU A 200 -13.42 -6.58 4.43
C LEU A 200 -13.81 -5.41 3.54
N ILE A 201 -13.84 -4.22 4.13
CA ILE A 201 -13.98 -2.95 3.45
C ILE A 201 -12.75 -2.11 3.77
N LEU A 202 -11.87 -1.95 2.78
CA LEU A 202 -10.74 -1.04 2.84
C LEU A 202 -11.14 0.27 2.18
N GLU A 203 -11.20 1.34 2.96
CA GLU A 203 -11.47 2.69 2.47
C GLU A 203 -10.16 3.43 2.23
N PHE A 204 -9.83 3.65 0.96
CA PHE A 204 -8.65 4.36 0.53
C PHE A 204 -8.98 5.79 0.11
N GLU A 205 -7.96 6.67 0.13
CA GLU A 205 -8.02 7.92 -0.60
C GLU A 205 -8.33 7.68 -2.09
N PHE A 206 -8.86 8.69 -2.78
CA PHE A 206 -9.05 8.58 -4.22
C PHE A 206 -7.75 8.93 -4.98
N GLY A 207 -7.08 7.91 -5.53
CA GLY A 207 -5.81 8.04 -6.26
C GLY A 207 -5.92 8.50 -7.72
N GLY A 208 -7.13 8.66 -8.27
CA GLY A 208 -7.35 9.06 -9.65
C GLY A 208 -7.69 7.91 -10.59
N SER A 209 -7.03 7.85 -11.75
CA SER A 209 -7.24 6.77 -12.73
C SER A 209 -5.94 6.00 -12.95
N ASP A 210 -6.03 4.68 -13.08
CA ASP A 210 -4.90 3.82 -13.40
C ASP A 210 -4.23 4.17 -14.74
N LEU A 211 -2.96 3.80 -14.89
CA LEU A 211 -2.18 4.15 -16.07
C LEU A 211 -2.73 3.52 -17.36
N GLU A 212 -3.35 2.35 -17.29
CA GLU A 212 -4.00 1.71 -18.44
C GLU A 212 -5.11 2.61 -19.00
N ASN A 213 -6.02 3.06 -18.13
CA ASN A 213 -7.08 4.02 -18.47
C ASN A 213 -6.53 5.42 -18.82
N MET A 214 -5.26 5.71 -18.53
CA MET A 214 -4.60 6.97 -18.89
C MET A 214 -3.90 6.94 -20.26
N ASN A 215 -3.92 5.82 -20.97
CA ASN A 215 -3.42 5.70 -22.34
C ASN A 215 -4.13 6.70 -23.27
N GLY A 216 -3.37 7.60 -23.90
CA GLY A 216 -3.91 8.71 -24.70
C GLY A 216 -4.42 9.91 -23.91
N LYS A 217 -4.46 9.84 -22.56
CA LYS A 217 -4.91 10.92 -21.68
C LYS A 217 -3.76 11.70 -21.04
N LEU A 218 -2.60 11.06 -20.82
CA LEU A 218 -1.39 11.75 -20.38
C LEU A 218 -0.95 12.80 -21.42
N SER A 219 -0.47 13.93 -20.93
CA SER A 219 -0.14 15.09 -21.75
C SER A 219 1.06 14.82 -22.67
N SER A 220 2.12 14.21 -22.15
CA SER A 220 3.41 14.09 -22.83
C SER A 220 4.33 13.05 -22.18
N MET A 221 5.41 12.72 -22.88
CA MET A 221 6.49 11.88 -22.36
C MET A 221 7.27 12.52 -21.19
N VAL A 222 7.20 13.85 -21.03
CA VAL A 222 7.74 14.54 -19.86
C VAL A 222 6.94 14.14 -18.60
N GLN A 223 5.62 14.04 -18.75
CA GLN A 223 4.74 13.59 -17.67
C GLN A 223 4.94 12.11 -17.38
N ALA A 224 5.15 11.27 -18.41
CA ALA A 224 5.53 9.87 -18.24
C ALA A 224 6.83 9.69 -17.46
N LYS A 225 7.87 10.49 -17.77
CA LYS A 225 9.12 10.49 -16.99
C LYS A 225 8.85 10.83 -15.52
N SER A 226 7.97 11.80 -15.24
CA SER A 226 7.61 12.16 -13.86
C SER A 226 6.90 11.01 -13.14
N VAL A 227 5.96 10.33 -13.81
CA VAL A 227 5.30 9.13 -13.26
C VAL A 227 6.33 8.06 -12.90
N LEU A 228 7.23 7.71 -13.83
CA LEU A 228 8.29 6.73 -13.59
C LEU A 228 9.18 7.14 -12.41
N HIS A 229 9.58 8.41 -12.34
CA HIS A 229 10.41 8.93 -11.25
C HIS A 229 9.69 8.85 -9.88
N GLN A 230 8.40 9.22 -9.82
CA GLN A 230 7.60 9.10 -8.60
C GLN A 230 7.47 7.65 -8.15
N VAL A 231 7.21 6.71 -9.08
CA VAL A 231 7.13 5.26 -8.77
C VAL A 231 8.49 4.75 -8.27
N THR A 232 9.59 5.04 -8.96
CA THR A 232 10.93 4.60 -8.53
C THR A 232 11.28 5.16 -7.15
N ALA A 233 10.96 6.43 -6.87
CA ALA A 233 11.19 7.02 -5.56
C ALA A 233 10.33 6.40 -4.46
N ALA A 234 9.05 6.11 -4.74
CA ALA A 234 8.16 5.43 -3.79
C ALA A 234 8.71 4.04 -3.41
N LEU A 235 9.11 3.25 -4.40
CA LEU A 235 9.69 1.93 -4.18
C LEU A 235 11.01 2.02 -3.42
N ALA A 236 11.90 2.96 -3.75
CA ALA A 236 13.15 3.16 -3.02
C ALA A 236 12.92 3.50 -1.54
N VAL A 237 11.97 4.40 -1.25
CA VAL A 237 11.61 4.74 0.13
C VAL A 237 11.09 3.51 0.89
N ALA A 238 10.21 2.71 0.28
CA ALA A 238 9.68 1.51 0.92
C ALA A 238 10.72 0.38 1.05
N GLU A 239 11.63 0.22 0.09
CA GLU A 239 12.78 -0.69 0.20
C GLU A 239 13.64 -0.35 1.42
N GLN A 240 13.96 0.93 1.63
CA GLN A 240 14.79 1.37 2.76
C GLN A 240 14.04 1.33 4.10
N ALA A 241 12.73 1.57 4.10
CA ALA A 241 11.94 1.59 5.33
C ALA A 241 11.52 0.19 5.81
N LEU A 242 11.21 -0.71 4.86
CA LEU A 242 10.39 -1.89 5.13
C LEU A 242 10.87 -3.13 4.36
N CYS A 243 12.04 -3.10 3.70
CA CYS A 243 12.48 -4.18 2.80
C CYS A 243 11.36 -4.58 1.81
N PHE A 244 10.67 -3.58 1.26
CA PHE A 244 9.44 -3.78 0.50
C PHE A 244 9.68 -4.27 -0.93
N GLU A 245 8.82 -5.19 -1.37
CA GLU A 245 8.64 -5.57 -2.75
C GLU A 245 7.15 -5.53 -3.12
N HIS A 246 6.81 -4.84 -4.22
CA HIS A 246 5.40 -4.76 -4.64
C HIS A 246 4.90 -6.08 -5.23
N ARG A 247 5.74 -6.70 -6.07
CA ARG A 247 5.52 -8.00 -6.76
C ARG A 247 4.33 -8.09 -7.71
N ASP A 248 3.54 -7.04 -7.84
CA ASP A 248 2.42 -6.97 -8.79
C ASP A 248 2.17 -5.57 -9.37
N LEU A 249 3.23 -4.83 -9.69
CA LEU A 249 3.11 -3.43 -10.09
C LEU A 249 2.82 -3.27 -11.59
N HIS A 250 1.78 -3.95 -12.08
CA HIS A 250 1.28 -3.71 -13.43
C HIS A 250 0.67 -2.30 -13.53
N TRP A 251 0.49 -1.79 -14.75
CA TRP A 251 0.03 -0.40 -14.95
C TRP A 251 -1.41 -0.12 -14.45
N GLY A 252 -2.17 -1.16 -14.10
CA GLY A 252 -3.45 -1.04 -13.40
C GLY A 252 -3.28 -0.60 -11.93
N ASN A 253 -2.14 -0.94 -11.34
CA ASN A 253 -1.79 -0.67 -9.94
C ASN A 253 -1.02 0.66 -9.74
N ILE A 254 -0.99 1.51 -10.76
CA ILE A 254 -0.40 2.84 -10.71
C ILE A 254 -1.47 3.86 -11.04
N LEU A 255 -2.07 4.45 -10.01
CA LEU A 255 -3.06 5.50 -10.16
C LEU A 255 -2.39 6.86 -10.41
N VAL A 256 -3.03 7.68 -11.23
CA VAL A 256 -2.57 9.03 -11.57
C VAL A 256 -3.72 10.01 -11.35
N LYS A 257 -3.48 11.01 -10.50
CA LYS A 257 -4.38 12.16 -10.31
C LYS A 257 -3.73 13.47 -10.75
N ASN A 258 -4.52 14.37 -11.31
CA ASN A 258 -4.04 15.70 -11.69
C ASN A 258 -3.87 16.57 -10.45
N ILE A 259 -2.73 17.25 -10.34
CA ILE A 259 -2.42 18.15 -9.23
C ILE A 259 -1.90 19.49 -9.73
N LYS A 260 -2.00 20.51 -8.89
CA LYS A 260 -1.49 21.87 -9.18
C LYS A 260 -0.07 22.09 -8.67
N HIS A 261 0.36 21.32 -7.67
CA HIS A 261 1.71 21.40 -7.11
C HIS A 261 2.74 21.04 -8.17
N LYS A 262 3.79 21.86 -8.32
CA LYS A 262 4.83 21.66 -9.35
C LYS A 262 5.90 20.67 -8.91
N HIS A 263 6.11 20.54 -7.61
CA HIS A 263 7.09 19.66 -7.01
C HIS A 263 6.43 18.91 -5.85
N ASN A 264 6.82 17.65 -5.69
CA ASN A 264 6.59 16.84 -4.51
C ASN A 264 7.93 16.53 -3.86
N GLU A 265 7.91 16.33 -2.54
CA GLU A 265 9.09 15.99 -1.75
C GLU A 265 8.96 14.57 -1.21
N PHE A 266 10.08 13.85 -1.17
CA PHE A 266 10.21 12.58 -0.46
C PHE A 266 11.49 12.61 0.38
N ILE A 267 11.55 11.79 1.42
CA ILE A 267 12.74 11.64 2.26
C ILE A 267 13.28 10.24 2.07
N LEU A 268 14.56 10.11 1.74
CA LEU A 268 15.25 8.83 1.62
C LEU A 268 16.50 8.87 2.51
N ASN A 269 16.57 7.98 3.48
CA ASN A 269 17.66 7.90 4.46
C ASN A 269 17.98 9.25 5.13
N GLY A 270 16.93 9.99 5.49
CA GLY A 270 17.01 11.30 6.14
C GLY A 270 17.32 12.47 5.21
N ILE A 271 17.49 12.23 3.90
CA ILE A 271 17.77 13.28 2.92
C ILE A 271 16.48 13.66 2.20
N VAL A 272 16.17 14.96 2.16
CA VAL A 272 15.01 15.49 1.43
C VAL A 272 15.35 15.60 -0.06
N HIS A 273 14.53 14.99 -0.90
CA HIS A 273 14.60 15.04 -2.36
C HIS A 273 13.33 15.67 -2.92
N SER A 274 13.43 16.33 -4.08
CA SER A 274 12.30 16.97 -4.76
C SER A 274 12.14 16.43 -6.18
N ILE A 275 10.91 16.08 -6.56
CA ILE A 275 10.54 15.61 -7.89
C ILE A 275 9.56 16.60 -8.53
N GLU A 276 9.83 17.00 -9.77
CA GLU A 276 8.85 17.73 -10.57
C GLU A 276 7.66 16.82 -10.93
N THR A 277 6.47 17.19 -10.50
CA THR A 277 5.22 16.42 -10.67
C THR A 277 4.70 16.44 -12.10
N ARG A 278 5.07 17.49 -12.86
CA ARG A 278 4.55 17.75 -14.20
C ARG A 278 3.01 17.69 -14.23
N GLY A 279 2.38 18.18 -13.16
CA GLY A 279 0.93 18.29 -13.00
C GLY A 279 0.21 16.99 -12.64
N VAL A 280 0.94 15.92 -12.29
CA VAL A 280 0.36 14.65 -11.85
C VAL A 280 1.04 14.13 -10.59
N HIS A 281 0.26 13.42 -9.79
CA HIS A 281 0.72 12.68 -8.63
C HIS A 281 0.37 11.21 -8.82
N VAL A 282 1.27 10.33 -8.39
CA VAL A 282 1.12 8.88 -8.49
C VAL A 282 0.73 8.30 -7.13
N ASN A 283 -0.25 7.39 -7.13
CA ASN A 283 -0.52 6.52 -6.00
C ASN A 283 -0.37 5.05 -6.44
N VAL A 284 0.55 4.33 -5.82
CA VAL A 284 0.75 2.89 -5.99
C VAL A 284 -0.27 2.15 -5.13
N ILE A 285 -0.97 1.15 -5.70
CA ILE A 285 -2.07 0.41 -5.06
C ILE A 285 -1.89 -1.11 -5.20
N ASP A 286 -2.77 -1.84 -4.53
CA ASP A 286 -2.91 -3.30 -4.57
C ASP A 286 -1.67 -4.07 -4.11
N TYR A 287 -1.71 -4.45 -2.84
CA TYR A 287 -0.61 -5.12 -2.18
C TYR A 287 -0.86 -6.61 -1.97
N SER A 288 -1.77 -7.20 -2.77
CA SER A 288 -2.21 -8.59 -2.63
C SER A 288 -1.06 -9.59 -2.71
N LEU A 289 -0.04 -9.32 -3.54
CA LEU A 289 1.14 -10.17 -3.71
C LEU A 289 2.41 -9.61 -3.03
N SER A 290 2.29 -8.47 -2.37
CA SER A 290 3.44 -7.73 -1.85
C SER A 290 4.09 -8.41 -0.66
N ARG A 291 5.29 -7.92 -0.33
CA ARG A 291 6.10 -8.39 0.78
C ARG A 291 6.82 -7.23 1.47
N LEU A 292 6.93 -7.28 2.79
CA LEU A 292 7.78 -6.39 3.58
C LEU A 292 8.28 -7.05 4.87
N GLU A 293 9.09 -6.32 5.63
CA GLU A 293 9.52 -6.65 6.98
C GLU A 293 9.13 -5.54 7.99
N ILE A 294 8.66 -5.95 9.16
CA ILE A 294 8.41 -5.08 10.32
C ILE A 294 9.13 -5.73 11.51
N ASP A 295 10.04 -5.00 12.16
CA ASP A 295 10.79 -5.49 13.33
C ASP A 295 11.44 -6.87 13.12
N GLY A 296 11.90 -7.15 11.90
CA GLY A 296 12.52 -8.42 11.50
C GLY A 296 11.54 -9.56 11.18
N LEU A 297 10.24 -9.32 11.28
CA LEU A 297 9.19 -10.26 10.88
C LEU A 297 8.77 -9.99 9.44
N THR A 298 8.80 -11.04 8.60
CA THR A 298 8.34 -10.95 7.21
C THR A 298 6.82 -11.05 7.14
N VAL A 299 6.20 -10.12 6.42
CA VAL A 299 4.79 -10.14 6.04
C VAL A 299 4.73 -10.29 4.53
N SER A 300 4.15 -11.38 4.04
CA SER A 300 4.10 -11.68 2.60
C SER A 300 2.94 -12.61 2.24
N CYS A 301 2.46 -12.50 1.00
CA CYS A 301 1.64 -13.54 0.38
C CYS A 301 2.54 -14.69 -0.10
N ASP A 302 2.21 -15.94 0.27
CA ASP A 302 2.89 -17.12 -0.30
C ASP A 302 2.15 -17.60 -1.55
N ILE A 303 2.75 -17.34 -2.71
CA ILE A 303 2.27 -17.78 -4.03
C ILE A 303 3.09 -18.94 -4.61
N SER A 304 3.81 -19.69 -3.76
CA SER A 304 4.66 -20.79 -4.19
C SER A 304 3.91 -21.90 -4.95
N ASN A 305 2.62 -22.08 -4.66
CA ASN A 305 1.74 -23.10 -5.24
C ASN A 305 0.73 -22.55 -6.26
N ASP A 306 0.77 -21.26 -6.60
CA ASP A 306 -0.15 -20.64 -7.56
C ASP A 306 0.34 -20.90 -8.99
N GLU A 307 -0.11 -21.98 -9.62
CA GLU A 307 0.32 -22.31 -10.99
C GLU A 307 -0.26 -21.36 -12.04
N GLU A 308 -1.50 -20.89 -11.84
CA GLU A 308 -2.24 -20.08 -12.81
C GLU A 308 -1.58 -18.72 -13.04
N LEU A 309 -1.11 -18.08 -11.97
CA LEU A 309 -0.36 -16.83 -12.02
C LEU A 309 0.86 -16.91 -12.96
N PHE A 310 1.56 -18.05 -12.99
CA PHE A 310 2.76 -18.22 -13.82
C PHE A 310 2.47 -18.68 -15.26
N MET A 311 1.26 -19.17 -15.53
CA MET A 311 0.82 -19.64 -16.85
C MET A 311 0.27 -18.53 -17.76
N GLY A 312 0.03 -17.33 -17.22
CA GLY A 312 -0.50 -16.20 -17.99
C GLY A 312 0.32 -15.83 -19.22
N GLN A 313 -0.36 -15.36 -20.28
CA GLN A 313 0.23 -15.03 -21.59
C GLN A 313 -0.40 -13.77 -22.18
N GLY A 314 0.25 -13.20 -23.20
CA GLY A 314 -0.29 -12.09 -24.00
C GLY A 314 0.17 -10.69 -23.56
N ASP A 315 0.79 -10.57 -22.39
CA ASP A 315 1.41 -9.33 -21.91
C ASP A 315 2.74 -9.60 -21.19
N TYR A 316 3.65 -8.63 -21.22
CA TYR A 316 4.94 -8.70 -20.54
C TYR A 316 4.82 -8.86 -19.02
N GLN A 317 3.69 -8.45 -18.40
CA GLN A 317 3.43 -8.64 -16.97
C GLN A 317 3.61 -10.10 -16.53
N PHE A 318 3.15 -11.05 -17.35
CA PHE A 318 3.21 -12.46 -16.99
C PHE A 318 4.64 -13.01 -17.02
N GLU A 319 5.52 -12.39 -17.82
CA GLU A 319 6.94 -12.71 -17.79
C GLU A 319 7.60 -12.20 -16.51
N ILE A 320 7.13 -11.08 -15.94
CA ILE A 320 7.64 -10.57 -14.66
C ILE A 320 7.40 -11.57 -13.54
N TYR A 321 6.22 -12.21 -13.45
CA TYR A 321 5.96 -13.27 -12.46
C TYR A 321 6.94 -14.43 -12.60
N ARG A 322 7.20 -14.88 -13.84
CA ARG A 322 8.16 -15.97 -14.11
C ARG A 322 9.59 -15.59 -13.76
N LEU A 323 9.99 -14.36 -14.04
CA LEU A 323 11.32 -13.83 -13.69
C LEU A 323 11.49 -13.75 -12.17
N MET A 324 10.50 -13.20 -11.43
CA MET A 324 10.53 -13.17 -9.97
C MET A 324 10.65 -14.57 -9.37
N LYS A 325 9.80 -15.52 -9.82
CA LYS A 325 9.86 -16.93 -9.39
C LYS A 325 11.22 -17.57 -9.62
N LYS A 326 11.85 -17.27 -10.76
CA LYS A 326 13.19 -17.76 -11.09
C LYS A 326 14.25 -17.14 -10.18
N GLU A 327 14.21 -15.83 -9.95
CA GLU A 327 15.21 -15.12 -9.16
C GLU A 327 15.15 -15.43 -7.67
N ASN A 328 13.94 -15.63 -7.12
CA ASN A 328 13.75 -16.00 -5.72
C ASN A 328 13.73 -17.52 -5.47
N ASN A 329 13.92 -18.35 -6.51
CA ASN A 329 13.82 -19.82 -6.47
C ASN A 329 12.51 -20.33 -5.87
N ASN A 330 11.39 -19.65 -6.18
CA ASN A 330 10.06 -19.89 -5.62
C ASN A 330 9.95 -19.71 -4.09
N CYS A 331 10.88 -19.00 -3.46
CA CYS A 331 10.84 -18.67 -2.04
C CYS A 331 10.35 -17.23 -1.84
N TRP A 332 9.05 -17.06 -1.60
CA TRP A 332 8.39 -15.75 -1.58
C TRP A 332 8.54 -15.00 -0.25
N SER A 333 9.03 -15.61 0.82
CA SER A 333 9.36 -14.88 2.06
C SER A 333 10.67 -14.09 1.97
N ASN A 334 11.60 -14.53 1.13
CA ASN A 334 12.91 -13.89 0.97
C ASN A 334 12.77 -12.45 0.44
N TYR A 335 13.63 -11.55 0.92
CA TYR A 335 13.76 -10.22 0.35
C TYR A 335 14.60 -10.24 -0.93
N ASN A 336 14.00 -9.85 -2.05
CA ASN A 336 14.66 -9.69 -3.33
C ASN A 336 14.19 -8.38 -4.02
N PRO A 337 14.80 -7.22 -3.70
CA PRO A 337 14.38 -5.93 -4.24
C PRO A 337 14.57 -5.79 -5.76
N HIS A 338 15.26 -6.74 -6.40
CA HIS A 338 15.32 -6.78 -7.86
C HIS A 338 13.94 -7.01 -8.50
N SER A 339 12.97 -7.59 -7.77
CA SER A 339 11.58 -7.68 -8.23
C SER A 339 10.96 -6.31 -8.52
N ASN A 340 11.27 -5.28 -7.73
CA ASN A 340 10.85 -3.90 -8.00
C ASN A 340 11.49 -3.37 -9.29
N VAL A 341 12.75 -3.74 -9.57
CA VAL A 341 13.47 -3.39 -10.81
C VAL A 341 12.80 -4.04 -12.03
N LEU A 342 12.41 -5.30 -11.93
CA LEU A 342 11.66 -6.00 -12.98
C LEU A 342 10.35 -5.27 -13.31
N TRP A 343 9.62 -4.81 -12.29
CA TRP A 343 8.40 -4.03 -12.48
C TRP A 343 8.65 -2.61 -13.03
N LEU A 344 9.74 -1.95 -12.64
CA LEU A 344 10.14 -0.66 -13.24
C LEU A 344 10.54 -0.83 -14.72
N HIS A 345 11.14 -1.95 -15.08
CA HIS A 345 11.43 -2.31 -16.46
C HIS A 345 10.14 -2.51 -17.27
N TYR A 346 9.17 -3.25 -16.72
CA TYR A 346 7.83 -3.38 -17.27
C TYR A 346 7.13 -2.02 -17.43
N LEU A 347 7.19 -1.16 -16.42
CA LEU A 347 6.58 0.17 -16.48
C LEU A 347 7.21 1.03 -17.58
N ALA A 348 8.53 0.99 -17.74
CA ALA A 348 9.21 1.69 -18.83
C ALA A 348 8.76 1.20 -20.20
N ASP A 349 8.56 -0.11 -20.38
CA ASP A 349 8.00 -0.69 -21.61
C ASP A 349 6.60 -0.15 -21.92
N LYS A 350 5.72 -0.14 -20.91
CA LYS A 350 4.37 0.41 -21.03
C LYS A 350 4.38 1.90 -21.36
N LEU A 351 5.18 2.70 -20.66
CA LEU A 351 5.31 4.13 -20.95
C LEU A 351 5.87 4.40 -22.36
N LEU A 352 6.73 3.53 -22.90
CA LEU A 352 7.26 3.66 -24.27
C LEU A 352 6.22 3.31 -25.34
N SER A 353 5.25 2.44 -25.03
CA SER A 353 4.18 1.99 -25.93
C SER A 353 2.89 2.82 -25.84
N MET A 354 2.68 3.56 -24.75
CA MET A 354 1.53 4.45 -24.55
C MET A 354 1.41 5.58 -25.59
N LYS A 355 0.16 6.00 -25.84
CA LYS A 355 -0.18 7.19 -26.61
C LYS A 355 -0.23 8.42 -25.68
N TYR A 356 0.17 9.57 -26.22
CA TYR A 356 0.19 10.86 -25.50
C TYR A 356 -0.58 11.93 -26.27
N LYS A 357 -1.19 12.90 -25.56
CA LYS A 357 -1.93 14.01 -26.19
C LYS A 357 -1.05 14.89 -27.07
N SER A 358 0.18 15.17 -26.64
CA SER A 358 1.15 15.94 -27.44
C SER A 358 1.79 15.08 -28.52
N LYS A 359 1.81 15.58 -29.76
CA LYS A 359 2.42 14.88 -30.90
C LYS A 359 3.93 14.79 -30.73
N ALA A 360 4.50 13.62 -30.99
CA ALA A 360 5.91 13.22 -30.83
C ALA A 360 6.96 14.01 -31.67
N GLN A 361 6.61 15.17 -32.22
CA GLN A 361 7.41 15.86 -33.22
C GLN A 361 8.45 16.82 -32.63
N SER A 362 8.34 17.18 -31.36
CA SER A 362 9.31 18.07 -30.70
C SER A 362 10.65 17.37 -30.46
N ASN A 363 11.76 18.09 -30.57
CA ASN A 363 13.10 17.55 -30.28
C ASN A 363 13.19 17.01 -28.84
N GLN A 364 12.56 17.71 -27.88
CA GLN A 364 12.52 17.30 -26.47
C GLN A 364 11.90 15.91 -26.27
N GLN A 365 10.80 15.59 -26.96
CA GLN A 365 10.18 14.27 -26.85
C GLN A 365 11.06 13.16 -27.47
N ARG A 366 11.79 13.45 -28.54
CA ARG A 366 12.73 12.46 -29.12
C ARG A 366 13.87 12.17 -28.16
N THR A 367 14.45 13.20 -27.55
CA THR A 367 15.48 13.06 -26.53
C THR A 367 14.97 12.26 -25.33
N LEU A 368 13.77 12.58 -24.83
CA LEU A 368 13.17 11.83 -23.72
C LEU A 368 12.85 10.39 -24.07
N LYS A 369 12.37 10.12 -25.29
CA LYS A 369 12.16 8.75 -25.77
C LYS A 369 13.46 7.97 -25.80
N SER A 370 14.55 8.61 -26.23
CA SER A 370 15.88 8.00 -26.21
C SER A 370 16.35 7.75 -24.78
N ALA A 371 16.14 8.68 -23.86
CA ALA A 371 16.50 8.53 -22.45
C ALA A 371 15.71 7.39 -21.77
N LEU A 372 14.40 7.28 -22.03
CA LEU A 372 13.57 6.18 -21.52
C LEU A 372 13.98 4.83 -22.11
N LYS A 373 14.38 4.77 -23.38
CA LYS A 373 14.96 3.54 -23.98
C LYS A 373 16.30 3.17 -23.36
N SER A 374 17.16 4.15 -23.06
CA SER A 374 18.41 3.92 -22.34
C SER A 374 18.11 3.35 -20.96
N PHE A 375 17.18 3.98 -20.22
CA PHE A 375 16.70 3.49 -18.93
C PHE A 375 16.21 2.05 -19.02
N GLN A 376 15.29 1.73 -19.95
CA GLN A 376 14.79 0.38 -20.15
C GLN A 376 15.91 -0.63 -20.42
N SER A 377 16.93 -0.25 -21.20
CA SER A 377 18.07 -1.15 -21.50
C SER A 377 19.02 -1.34 -20.33
N GLU A 378 19.09 -0.37 -19.41
CA GLU A 378 20.05 -0.32 -18.31
C GLU A 378 19.46 -0.79 -16.97
N ILE A 379 18.15 -0.62 -16.76
CA ILE A 379 17.49 -0.75 -15.44
C ILE A 379 17.69 -2.13 -14.81
N LEU A 380 17.69 -3.20 -15.61
CA LEU A 380 17.89 -4.58 -15.16
C LEU A 380 19.31 -4.86 -14.60
N ASN A 381 20.24 -3.91 -14.70
CA ASN A 381 21.58 -4.03 -14.11
C ASN A 381 21.66 -3.45 -12.69
N TYR A 382 20.63 -2.73 -12.24
CA TYR A 382 20.56 -2.25 -10.86
C TYR A 382 19.95 -3.33 -9.96
N PRO A 383 20.46 -3.52 -8.73
CA PRO A 383 19.94 -4.55 -7.83
C PRO A 383 18.63 -4.18 -7.13
N SER A 384 18.22 -2.90 -7.14
CA SER A 384 17.03 -2.39 -6.44
C SER A 384 16.52 -1.08 -7.05
N ALA A 385 15.29 -0.67 -6.70
CA ALA A 385 14.77 0.64 -7.08
C ALA A 385 15.58 1.79 -6.44
N THR A 386 16.09 1.58 -5.22
CA THR A 386 16.98 2.51 -4.52
C THR A 386 18.25 2.77 -5.35
N GLU A 387 18.94 1.71 -5.80
CA GLU A 387 20.16 1.87 -6.59
C GLU A 387 19.87 2.49 -7.97
N ALA A 388 18.73 2.14 -8.58
CA ALA A 388 18.29 2.77 -9.82
C ALA A 388 18.03 4.28 -9.65
N LEU A 389 17.33 4.68 -8.58
CA LEU A 389 17.04 6.09 -8.27
C LEU A 389 18.33 6.90 -8.10
N MET A 390 19.29 6.36 -7.34
CA MET A 390 20.50 7.07 -6.94
C MET A 390 21.55 7.15 -8.05
N ASN A 391 21.58 6.17 -8.97
CA ASN A 391 22.68 6.04 -9.93
C ASN A 391 22.25 6.15 -11.40
N CYS A 392 20.96 6.09 -11.72
CA CYS A 392 20.51 6.18 -13.11
C CYS A 392 20.49 7.62 -13.62
N LYS A 393 21.12 7.85 -14.78
CA LYS A 393 21.16 9.14 -15.49
C LYS A 393 19.79 9.71 -15.83
N LEU A 394 18.73 8.90 -15.82
CA LEU A 394 17.38 9.40 -16.06
C LEU A 394 16.91 10.31 -14.91
N PHE A 395 17.33 10.04 -13.68
CA PHE A 395 16.86 10.73 -12.46
C PHE A 395 17.85 11.77 -11.92
N GLN A 396 19.09 11.76 -12.41
CA GLN A 396 20.05 12.87 -12.28
C GLN A 396 19.65 14.03 -13.20
#